data_AF-A0A101K226-F1
#
_entry.id   AF-A0A101K226-F1
#
_cell.length_a   1.000
_cell.length_b   1.000
_cell.length_c   1.000
_cell.angle_alpha   90.00
_cell.angle_beta   90.00
_cell.angle_gamma   90.00
#
_symmetry.space_group_name_H-M   'P 1'
#
loop_
_entity.id
_entity.type
_entity.pdbx_description
1 polymer ?
#
loop_
_entity_poly.entity_id
_entity_poly.type
_entity_poly.pdbx_seq_one_letter_code
_entity_poly.pdbx_strand_id
1 'polypeptide(L)'
;MNELLNWLLQQKGSMNTYLEFQGRALELRAAEPEHAALLRLLADLAGRFAEAYDRRPLPLDVAEGALQQLTGLIEQALAPGAADPAGRLALLNRIGAAELA
;
A
#
# COMPACT_ATOMS: atom_id res chain seq x y z
N MET A 1 6.96 -4.47 8.52
CA MET A 1 7.01 -3.54 7.33
C MET A 1 7.99 -3.92 6.20
N ASN A 2 9.28 -4.17 6.46
CA ASN A 2 10.27 -4.46 5.39
C ASN A 2 9.94 -5.70 4.54
N GLU A 3 9.40 -6.75 5.17
CA GLU A 3 8.98 -7.96 4.47
C GLU A 3 7.86 -7.68 3.46
N LEU A 4 6.93 -6.78 3.81
CA LEU A 4 5.85 -6.36 2.92
C LEU A 4 6.40 -5.62 1.70
N LEU A 5 7.37 -4.72 1.89
CA LEU A 5 8.06 -4.03 0.79
C LEU A 5 8.81 -5.03 -0.10
N ASN A 6 9.61 -5.92 0.50
CA ASN A 6 10.37 -6.92 -0.24
C ASN A 6 9.48 -7.83 -1.07
N TRP A 7 8.34 -8.25 -0.51
CA TRP A 7 7.35 -9.02 -1.24
C TRP A 7 6.75 -8.21 -2.40
N LEU A 8 6.39 -6.94 -2.16
CA LEU A 8 5.77 -6.08 -3.17
C LEU A 8 6.69 -5.82 -4.37
N LEU A 9 7.99 -5.65 -4.12
CA LEU A 9 9.01 -5.45 -5.16
C LEU A 9 9.19 -6.66 -6.10
N GLN A 10 8.73 -7.85 -5.71
CA GLN A 10 8.75 -9.04 -6.57
C GLN A 10 7.51 -9.16 -7.46
N GLN A 11 6.54 -8.27 -7.31
CA GLN A 11 5.25 -8.37 -7.99
C GLN A 11 5.26 -7.66 -9.35
N LYS A 12 4.34 -8.07 -10.24
CA LYS A 12 4.14 -7.47 -11.57
C LYS A 12 2.88 -6.59 -11.67
N GLY A 13 2.17 -6.36 -10.56
CA GLY A 13 1.04 -5.43 -10.53
C GLY A 13 -0.29 -6.02 -11.03
N SER A 14 -0.49 -7.34 -10.96
CA SER A 14 -1.78 -7.95 -11.32
C SER A 14 -2.89 -7.59 -10.33
N MET A 15 -4.17 -7.78 -10.68
CA MET A 15 -5.27 -7.58 -9.72
C MET A 15 -5.10 -8.43 -8.45
N ASN A 16 -4.58 -9.65 -8.58
CA ASN A 16 -4.29 -10.52 -7.45
C ASN A 16 -3.21 -9.94 -6.52
N THR A 17 -2.26 -9.16 -7.06
CA THR A 17 -1.23 -8.49 -6.27
C THR A 17 -1.85 -7.54 -5.24
N TYR A 18 -2.87 -6.76 -5.62
CA TYR A 18 -3.50 -5.80 -4.70
C TYR A 18 -4.36 -6.47 -3.63
N LEU A 19 -5.05 -7.55 -3.98
CA LEU A 19 -5.80 -8.38 -3.03
C LEU A 19 -4.87 -9.07 -2.03
N GLU A 20 -3.77 -9.65 -2.50
CA GLU A 20 -2.79 -10.30 -1.63
C GLU A 20 -2.07 -9.27 -0.74
N PHE A 21 -1.75 -8.09 -1.29
CA PHE A 21 -1.20 -6.98 -0.52
C PHE A 21 -2.15 -6.56 0.62
N GLN A 22 -3.45 -6.41 0.32
CA GLN A 22 -4.46 -6.07 1.33
C GLN A 22 -4.47 -7.11 2.47
N GLY A 23 -4.49 -8.40 2.13
CA GLY A 23 -4.44 -9.48 3.12
C GLY A 23 -3.18 -9.40 3.99
N ARG A 24 -2.01 -9.34 3.36
CA ARG A 24 -0.71 -9.25 4.06
C ARG A 24 -0.61 -8.03 4.97
N ALA A 25 -1.09 -6.87 4.51
CA ALA A 25 -1.09 -5.65 5.32
C ALA A 25 -2.00 -5.77 6.55
N LEU A 26 -3.17 -6.41 6.43
CA LEU A 26 -4.09 -6.64 7.55
C LEU A 26 -3.57 -7.68 8.55
N GLU A 27 -2.88 -8.72 8.07
CA GLU A 27 -2.19 -9.70 8.92
C GLU A 27 -1.05 -9.03 9.68
N LEU A 28 -0.19 -8.28 8.98
CA LEU A 28 0.92 -7.56 9.58
C LEU A 28 0.45 -6.54 10.61
N ARG A 29 -0.70 -5.89 10.37
CA ARG A 29 -1.32 -4.95 11.32
C ARG A 29 -1.61 -5.59 12.67
N ALA A 30 -1.98 -6.88 12.68
CA ALA A 30 -2.24 -7.60 13.93
C ALA A 30 -0.94 -7.91 14.69
N ALA A 31 0.20 -8.00 14.00
CA ALA A 31 1.51 -8.28 14.58
C ALA A 31 2.32 -7.02 14.96
N GLU A 32 2.11 -5.90 14.27
CA GLU A 32 2.85 -4.62 14.42
C GLU A 32 1.90 -3.47 14.84
N PRO A 33 1.47 -3.39 16.12
CA PRO A 33 0.49 -2.41 16.58
C PRO A 33 0.95 -0.95 16.40
N GLU A 34 2.26 -0.69 16.46
CA GLU A 34 2.87 0.62 16.23
C GLU A 34 2.67 1.14 14.79
N HIS A 35 2.46 0.23 13.84
CA HIS A 35 2.19 0.52 12.44
C HIS A 35 0.71 0.39 12.06
N ALA A 36 -0.18 0.17 13.04
CA ALA A 36 -1.53 -0.30 12.73
C ALA A 36 -2.36 0.65 11.85
N ALA A 37 -2.27 1.96 12.10
CA ALA A 37 -2.98 2.97 11.29
C ALA A 37 -2.45 2.99 9.84
N LEU A 38 -1.12 2.98 9.68
CA LEU A 38 -0.47 2.95 8.37
C LEU A 38 -0.88 1.71 7.58
N LEU A 39 -0.77 0.53 8.19
CA LEU A 39 -1.08 -0.74 7.56
C LEU A 39 -2.57 -0.83 7.18
N ARG A 40 -3.47 -0.28 8.01
CA ARG A 40 -4.88 -0.20 7.66
C ARG A 40 -5.12 0.69 6.44
N LEU A 41 -4.53 1.89 6.40
CA LEU A 41 -4.70 2.81 5.27
C LEU A 41 -4.13 2.23 3.96
N LEU A 42 -2.98 1.58 4.02
CA LEU A 42 -2.40 0.89 2.87
C LEU A 42 -3.28 -0.27 2.38
N ALA A 43 -3.82 -1.08 3.31
CA ALA A 43 -4.74 -2.16 2.96
C ALA A 43 -6.03 -1.64 2.31
N ASP A 44 -6.60 -0.55 2.85
CA ASP A 44 -7.81 0.08 2.32
C ASP A 44 -7.54 0.70 0.94
N LEU A 45 -6.37 1.31 0.73
CA LEU A 45 -5.96 1.86 -0.57
C LEU A 45 -5.86 0.76 -1.65
N ALA A 46 -5.15 -0.33 -1.38
CA ALA A 46 -5.03 -1.45 -2.32
C ALA A 46 -6.38 -2.16 -2.56
N GLY A 47 -7.19 -2.32 -1.50
CA GLY A 47 -8.52 -2.91 -1.59
C GLY A 47 -9.47 -2.13 -2.50
N ARG A 48 -9.53 -0.80 -2.33
CA ARG A 48 -10.36 0.08 -3.17
C ARG A 48 -9.91 0.05 -4.63
N PHE A 49 -8.61 0.00 -4.89
CA PHE A 49 -8.08 -0.18 -6.24
C PHE A 49 -8.52 -1.52 -6.83
N ALA A 50 -8.36 -2.62 -6.11
CA ALA A 50 -8.80 -3.93 -6.58
C ALA A 50 -10.31 -3.99 -6.84
N GLU A 51 -11.13 -3.40 -5.95
CA GLU A 51 -12.58 -3.29 -6.11
C GLU A 51 -12.97 -2.47 -7.33
N ALA A 52 -12.23 -1.38 -7.61
CA ALA A 52 -12.44 -0.60 -8.83
C ALA A 52 -12.22 -1.43 -10.10
N TYR A 53 -11.40 -2.46 -10.10
CA TYR A 53 -11.22 -3.33 -11.27
C TYR A 53 -11.94 -4.69 -11.16
N ASP A 54 -12.79 -4.89 -10.15
CA ASP A 54 -13.60 -6.11 -10.09
C ASP A 54 -14.51 -6.19 -11.33
N ARG A 55 -14.40 -7.31 -12.05
CA ARG A 55 -15.10 -7.58 -13.33
C ARG A 55 -14.82 -6.57 -14.44
N ARG A 56 -13.79 -5.74 -14.31
CA ARG A 56 -13.31 -4.84 -15.36
C ARG A 56 -11.89 -5.24 -15.77
N PRO A 57 -11.51 -5.10 -17.04
CA PRO A 57 -10.13 -5.30 -17.43
C PRO A 57 -9.25 -4.25 -16.74
N LEU A 58 -8.16 -4.69 -16.12
CA LEU A 58 -7.11 -3.84 -15.56
C LEU A 58 -6.07 -3.59 -16.66
N PRO A 59 -5.94 -2.36 -17.20
CA PRO A 59 -4.89 -2.04 -18.16
C PRO A 59 -3.49 -2.23 -17.55
N LEU A 60 -2.52 -2.65 -18.36
CA LEU A 60 -1.17 -2.96 -17.88
C LEU A 60 -0.45 -1.72 -17.32
N ASP A 61 -0.58 -0.59 -17.99
CA ASP A 61 0.01 0.69 -17.60
C ASP A 61 -0.56 1.22 -16.27
N VAL A 62 -1.87 1.07 -16.07
CA VAL A 62 -2.57 1.31 -14.81
C VAL A 62 -2.03 0.38 -13.71
N ALA A 63 -1.97 -0.92 -13.98
CA ALA A 63 -1.42 -1.92 -13.06
C ALA A 63 0.01 -1.60 -12.60
N GLU A 64 0.89 -1.20 -13.53
CA GLU A 64 2.28 -0.85 -13.21
C GLU A 64 2.38 0.48 -12.45
N GLY A 65 1.59 1.48 -12.85
CA GLY A 65 1.53 2.79 -12.19
C GLY A 65 1.05 2.69 -10.75
N ALA A 66 -0.03 1.96 -10.50
CA ALA A 66 -0.53 1.69 -9.15
C ALA A 66 0.50 0.94 -8.29
N LEU A 67 1.25 -0.01 -8.85
CA LEU A 67 2.27 -0.77 -8.12
C LEU A 67 3.44 0.15 -7.73
N GLN A 68 3.90 0.99 -8.64
CA GLN A 68 4.95 1.98 -8.36
C GLN A 68 4.52 2.98 -7.28
N GLN A 69 3.30 3.50 -7.37
CA GLN A 69 2.75 4.42 -6.38
C GLN A 69 2.67 3.77 -4.99
N LEU A 70 2.12 2.55 -4.91
CA LEU A 70 2.02 1.81 -3.65
C LEU A 70 3.40 1.52 -3.05
N THR A 71 4.36 1.12 -3.89
CA THR A 71 5.76 0.88 -3.47
C THR A 71 6.38 2.15 -2.88
N GLY A 72 6.25 3.28 -3.57
CA GLY A 72 6.80 4.56 -3.12
C GLY A 72 6.19 5.05 -1.80
N LEU A 73 4.93 4.73 -1.50
CA LEU A 73 4.30 5.05 -0.20
C LEU A 73 4.91 4.23 0.94
N ILE A 74 5.23 2.96 0.70
CA ILE A 74 5.86 2.09 1.71
C ILE A 74 7.32 2.49 1.93
N GLU A 75 8.06 2.80 0.86
CA GLU A 75 9.43 3.31 0.96
C GLU A 75 9.48 4.60 1.79
N GLN A 76 8.55 5.53 1.54
CA GLN A 76 8.43 6.74 2.37
C GLN A 76 8.15 6.41 3.85
N ALA A 77 7.32 5.39 4.12
CA ALA A 77 7.04 4.97 5.49
C ALA A 77 8.25 4.35 6.21
N LEU A 78 9.20 3.80 5.46
CA LEU A 78 10.44 3.21 5.97
C LEU A 78 11.59 4.23 6.01
N ALA A 79 11.45 5.39 5.37
CA ALA A 79 12.47 6.42 5.36
C ALA A 79 12.68 7.01 6.76
N PRO A 80 13.92 7.39 7.14
CA PRO A 80 14.22 7.98 8.46
C PRO A 80 13.36 9.20 8.81
N GLY A 81 12.94 9.97 7.79
CA GLY A 81 12.06 11.13 7.96
C GLY A 81 10.62 10.80 8.32
N ALA A 82 10.18 9.53 8.28
CA ALA A 82 8.86 9.14 8.79
C ALA A 82 8.87 8.86 10.31
N ALA A 83 10.02 9.01 10.97
CA ALA A 83 10.16 8.82 12.41
C ALA A 83 9.68 10.03 13.23
N ASP A 84 9.64 11.23 12.64
CA ASP A 84 9.10 12.40 13.35
C ASP A 84 7.55 12.38 13.35
N PRO A 85 6.89 12.81 14.44
CA PRO A 85 5.43 12.73 14.54
C PRO A 85 4.66 13.52 13.46
N ALA A 86 5.19 14.67 13.03
CA ALA A 86 4.53 15.50 12.04
C ALA A 86 4.66 14.87 10.64
N GLY A 87 5.84 14.35 10.29
CA GLY A 87 6.09 13.58 9.09
C GLY A 87 5.24 12.33 9.01
N ARG A 88 5.11 11.58 10.12
CA ARG A 88 4.25 10.40 10.19
C ARG A 88 2.78 10.74 9.98
N LEU A 89 2.28 11.81 10.62
CA LEU A 89 0.90 12.26 10.41
C LEU A 89 0.65 12.73 8.98
N ALA A 90 1.58 13.50 8.41
CA ALA A 90 1.50 13.95 7.02
C ALA A 90 1.46 12.78 6.04
N LEU A 91 2.27 11.74 6.27
CA LEU A 91 2.25 10.52 5.48
C LEU A 91 0.91 9.77 5.60
N LEU A 92 0.38 9.59 6.81
CA LEU A 92 -0.92 8.95 7.01
C LEU A 92 -2.04 9.72 6.29
N ASN A 93 -2.05 11.05 6.39
CA ASN A 93 -3.03 11.89 5.68
C ASN A 93 -2.89 11.76 4.16
N ARG A 94 -1.65 11.74 3.65
CA ARG A 94 -1.38 11.54 2.23
C ARG A 94 -1.91 10.20 1.74
N ILE A 95 -1.68 9.11 2.47
CA ILE A 95 -2.19 7.78 2.10
C ILE A 95 -3.72 7.75 2.20
N GLY A 96 -4.29 8.33 3.26
CA GLY A 96 -5.74 8.38 3.46
C GLY A 96 -6.50 9.18 2.41
N ALA A 97 -5.84 10.11 1.72
CA ALA A 97 -6.40 10.88 0.61
C ALA A 97 -5.98 10.38 -0.78
N ALA A 98 -5.15 9.34 -0.85
CA ALA A 98 -4.64 8.82 -2.11
C ALA A 98 -5.67 7.92 -2.82
N GLU A 99 -5.54 7.87 -4.14
CA GLU A 99 -6.11 6.84 -5.01
C GLU A 99 -4.97 6.26 -5.84
N LEU A 100 -5.04 4.97 -6.14
CA LEU A 100 -4.11 4.34 -7.08
C LEU A 100 -4.64 4.50 -8.51
N ALA A 101 -3.72 4.75 -9.44
CA ALA A 101 -4.01 5.11 -10.83
C ALA A 101 -4.20 3.92 -11.76
#